data_AF-A0A0C7MXW4-F1
#
_entry.id   AF-A0A0C7MXW4-F1
#
_cell.length_a   1.000
_cell.length_b   1.000
_cell.length_c   1.000
_cell.angle_alpha   90.00
_cell.angle_beta   90.00
_cell.angle_gamma   90.00
#
_symmetry.space_group_name_H-M   'P 1'
#
loop_
_entity.id
_entity.type
_entity.pdbx_description
1 polymer ?
#
loop_
_entity_poly.entity_id
_entity_poly.type
_entity_poly.pdbx_seq_one_letter_code
_entity_poly.pdbx_strand_id
1 'polypeptide(L)'
;MSFQNQFAVASCKNQLIPQQLTNTVFFGPLNALSQAKFLQTNNIKFFVAVGIPTARVAQYCQSLPSDQCLVVNYDPLFDPHAAVSTIDQELVARYMQIQSASLKLLTAQVSAQTEANYNSASGLTPQPELEQSLYHNAACYDCNVITAENAELFERFNDLLTIFRLSNAGNVLVFSSSGNENDLASLLISHVLHTNGQTTVFEALQYVRSLRPSIAPNGLSLETSGPGLTHFAEKLRSRQNYQDGCNDSIADSSFSSHATSLATKRRNMPSSDEEDESFMDDNESANISFSSLQSVRAASGTPKARKISARPSGM
;
A
#
# COMPACT_ATOMS: atom_id res chain seq x y z
N MET A 1 -6.96 40.50 -3.66
CA MET A 1 -6.22 39.71 -4.67
C MET A 1 -7.22 39.18 -5.69
N SER A 2 -6.80 38.88 -6.91
CA SER A 2 -7.65 38.21 -7.91
C SER A 2 -7.90 36.74 -7.54
N PHE A 3 -9.01 36.18 -8.03
CA PHE A 3 -9.32 34.74 -7.91
C PHE A 3 -8.22 33.87 -8.54
N GLN A 4 -7.68 34.29 -9.69
CA GLN A 4 -6.58 33.60 -10.38
C GLN A 4 -5.34 33.42 -9.49
N ASN A 5 -4.97 34.45 -8.71
CA ASN A 5 -3.82 34.38 -7.82
C ASN A 5 -4.09 33.46 -6.62
N GLN A 6 -5.33 33.44 -6.11
CA GLN A 6 -5.73 32.51 -5.04
C GLN A 6 -5.71 31.06 -5.53
N PHE A 7 -6.22 30.79 -6.74
CA PHE A 7 -6.17 29.48 -7.38
C PHE A 7 -4.72 29.02 -7.58
N ALA A 8 -3.86 29.85 -8.18
CA ALA A 8 -2.45 29.51 -8.39
C ALA A 8 -1.70 29.19 -7.09
N VAL A 9 -1.89 30.00 -6.04
CA VAL A 9 -1.28 29.74 -4.72
C VAL A 9 -1.82 28.45 -4.10
N ALA A 10 -3.11 28.14 -4.24
CA ALA A 10 -3.68 26.87 -3.79
C ALA A 10 -3.13 25.67 -4.56
N SER A 11 -3.02 25.75 -5.90
CA SER A 11 -2.43 24.70 -6.73
C SER A 11 -0.96 24.43 -6.35
N CYS A 12 -0.14 25.47 -6.20
CA CYS A 12 1.25 25.31 -5.76
C CYS A 12 1.33 24.71 -4.35
N LYS A 13 0.47 25.13 -3.42
CA LYS A 13 0.43 24.56 -2.06
C LYS A 13 0.06 23.08 -2.08
N ASN A 14 -0.91 22.66 -2.90
CA ASN A 14 -1.33 21.26 -2.98
C ASN A 14 -0.22 20.34 -3.52
N GLN A 15 0.60 20.81 -4.46
CA GLN A 15 1.76 20.05 -4.95
C GLN A 15 2.80 19.76 -3.85
N LEU A 16 2.94 20.65 -2.86
CA LEU A 16 3.88 20.52 -1.74
C LEU A 16 3.38 19.58 -0.61
N ILE A 17 2.12 19.15 -0.66
CA ILE A 17 1.51 18.27 0.36
C ILE A 17 1.63 16.81 -0.10
N PRO A 18 2.16 15.89 0.74
CA PRO A 18 2.15 14.46 0.44
C PRO A 18 0.73 13.91 0.41
N GLN A 19 0.46 13.01 -0.53
CA GLN A 19 -0.82 12.33 -0.71
C GLN A 19 -0.75 10.92 -0.14
N GLN A 20 -1.90 10.35 0.18
CA GLN A 20 -2.02 8.98 0.67
C GLN A 20 -2.43 8.06 -0.48
N LEU A 21 -1.66 6.99 -0.74
CA LEU A 21 -1.99 5.96 -1.73
C LEU A 21 -2.77 4.80 -1.09
N THR A 22 -2.37 4.39 0.12
CA THR A 22 -3.03 3.33 0.91
C THR A 22 -2.95 3.68 2.39
N ASN A 23 -3.58 2.87 3.26
CA ASN A 23 -3.53 3.08 4.71
C ASN A 23 -2.09 3.14 5.28
N THR A 24 -1.10 2.52 4.61
CA THR A 24 0.30 2.48 5.04
C THR A 24 1.29 3.17 4.10
N VAL A 25 0.88 3.55 2.88
CA VAL A 25 1.76 4.13 1.86
C VAL A 25 1.32 5.54 1.49
N PHE A 26 2.23 6.49 1.69
CA PHE A 26 2.11 7.90 1.30
C PHE A 26 3.13 8.24 0.21
N PHE A 27 2.88 9.29 -0.57
CA PHE A 27 3.79 9.75 -1.61
C PHE A 27 3.81 11.27 -1.79
N GLY A 28 4.93 11.82 -2.26
CA GLY A 28 5.05 13.27 -2.45
C GLY A 28 6.41 13.74 -2.98
N PRO A 29 6.67 15.06 -2.95
CA PRO A 29 7.97 15.60 -3.29
C PRO A 29 8.96 15.43 -2.12
N LEU A 30 10.24 15.58 -2.43
CA LEU A 30 11.35 15.67 -1.49
C LEU A 30 11.12 16.66 -0.32
N ASN A 31 10.36 17.73 -0.53
CA ASN A 31 9.99 18.69 0.53
C ASN A 31 9.11 18.06 1.63
N ALA A 32 8.60 16.84 1.46
CA ALA A 32 7.91 16.08 2.48
C ALA A 32 8.82 15.76 3.68
N LEU A 33 10.13 15.58 3.45
CA LEU A 33 11.10 15.26 4.51
C LEU A 33 11.22 16.36 5.58
N SER A 34 11.00 17.63 5.23
CA SER A 34 11.01 18.74 6.20
C SER A 34 9.69 18.93 6.95
N GLN A 35 8.63 18.19 6.59
CA GLN A 35 7.30 18.32 7.20
C GLN A 35 7.17 17.44 8.44
N ALA A 36 8.04 17.66 9.44
CA ALA A 36 8.16 16.81 10.64
C ALA A 36 6.80 16.50 11.33
N LYS A 37 5.87 17.47 11.39
CA LYS A 37 4.52 17.24 11.94
C LYS A 37 3.72 16.21 11.12
N PHE A 38 3.78 16.26 9.79
CA PHE A 38 3.13 15.28 8.91
C PHE A 38 3.75 13.90 9.11
N LEU A 39 5.08 13.81 9.14
CA LEU A 39 5.80 12.54 9.35
C LEU A 39 5.42 11.89 10.68
N GLN A 40 5.39 12.66 11.77
CA GLN A 40 4.99 12.20 13.10
C GLN A 40 3.51 11.81 13.16
N THR A 41 2.61 12.63 12.59
CA THR A 41 1.16 12.40 12.67
C THR A 41 0.73 11.13 11.91
N ASN A 42 1.42 10.79 10.83
CA ASN A 42 1.15 9.58 10.03
C ASN A 42 2.07 8.40 10.38
N ASN A 43 2.85 8.48 11.47
CA ASN A 43 3.89 7.52 11.86
C ASN A 43 4.78 7.04 10.69
N ILE A 44 5.28 7.99 9.88
CA ILE A 44 6.23 7.67 8.81
C ILE A 44 7.57 7.24 9.43
N LYS A 45 8.02 6.03 9.06
CA LYS A 45 9.28 5.43 9.52
C LYS A 45 10.14 4.91 8.36
N PHE A 46 9.50 4.56 7.25
CA PHE A 46 10.15 4.09 6.04
C PHE A 46 10.10 5.16 4.96
N PHE A 47 11.22 5.36 4.28
CA PHE A 47 11.40 6.39 3.28
C PHE A 47 11.93 5.73 2.00
N VAL A 48 11.30 5.98 0.86
CA VAL A 48 11.70 5.41 -0.43
C VAL A 48 11.96 6.56 -1.41
N ALA A 49 13.23 6.84 -1.68
CA ALA A 49 13.64 7.84 -2.66
C ALA A 49 13.57 7.27 -4.08
N VAL A 50 13.01 8.02 -5.03
CA VAL A 50 12.81 7.58 -6.43
C VAL A 50 13.31 8.68 -7.38
N GLY A 51 14.24 8.32 -8.28
CA GLY A 51 14.77 9.28 -9.27
C GLY A 51 15.56 10.43 -8.64
N ILE A 52 16.21 10.17 -7.50
CA ILE A 52 17.11 11.11 -6.81
C ILE A 52 18.46 10.40 -6.62
N PRO A 53 19.58 10.93 -7.16
CA PRO A 53 20.89 10.33 -6.98
C PRO A 53 21.25 10.13 -5.51
N THR A 54 21.80 8.96 -5.18
CA THR A 54 22.01 8.49 -3.81
C THR A 54 22.86 9.43 -2.97
N ALA A 55 23.88 10.06 -3.56
CA ALA A 55 24.68 11.10 -2.89
C ALA A 55 23.83 12.29 -2.41
N ARG A 56 22.84 12.70 -3.19
CA ARG A 56 21.91 13.78 -2.84
C ARG A 56 20.89 13.34 -1.78
N VAL A 57 20.39 12.09 -1.86
CA VAL A 57 19.51 11.54 -0.80
C VAL A 57 20.26 11.48 0.53
N ALA A 58 21.48 10.95 0.52
CA ALA A 58 22.34 10.83 1.69
C ALA A 58 22.60 12.20 2.36
N GLN A 59 22.84 13.26 1.56
CA GLN A 59 22.96 14.64 2.05
C GLN A 59 21.67 15.13 2.77
N TYR A 60 20.48 14.94 2.19
CA TYR A 60 19.23 15.36 2.86
C TYR A 60 18.92 14.55 4.12
N CYS A 61 19.18 13.24 4.08
CA CYS A 61 18.91 12.32 5.17
C CYS A 61 19.86 12.46 6.37
N GLN A 62 20.95 13.23 6.29
CA GLN A 62 21.79 13.59 7.45
C GLN A 62 21.01 14.21 8.61
N SER A 63 19.91 14.90 8.30
CA SER A 63 19.04 15.57 9.28
C SER A 63 18.00 14.65 9.93
N LEU A 64 17.86 13.40 9.47
CA LEU A 64 16.91 12.42 10.00
C LEU A 64 17.60 11.52 11.03
N PRO A 65 16.93 11.16 12.14
CA PRO A 65 17.48 10.21 13.11
C PRO A 65 17.57 8.81 12.50
N SER A 66 18.81 8.35 12.23
CA SER A 66 19.12 7.01 11.69
C SER A 66 18.42 5.88 12.44
N ASP A 67 18.31 6.05 13.76
CA ASP A 67 17.87 5.01 14.70
C ASP A 67 16.33 4.87 14.73
N GLN A 68 15.63 5.72 13.98
CA GLN A 68 14.16 5.74 13.91
C GLN A 68 13.61 5.82 12.47
N CYS A 69 14.48 5.90 11.46
CA CYS A 69 14.11 6.16 10.07
C CYS A 69 14.97 5.33 9.11
N LEU A 70 14.34 4.43 8.36
CA LEU A 70 14.99 3.62 7.33
C LEU A 70 14.74 4.22 5.94
N VAL A 71 15.80 4.33 5.13
CA VAL A 71 15.77 4.98 3.81
C VAL A 71 16.33 4.06 2.73
N VAL A 72 15.50 3.75 1.72
CA VAL A 72 15.88 3.00 0.51
C VAL A 72 15.84 3.92 -0.71
N ASN A 73 16.79 3.76 -1.62
CA ASN A 73 16.92 4.56 -2.84
C ASN A 73 16.68 3.70 -4.09
N TYR A 74 15.93 4.21 -5.04
CA TYR A 74 15.82 3.71 -6.41
C TYR A 74 16.60 4.64 -7.34
N ASP A 75 17.78 4.16 -7.74
CA ASP A 75 18.83 4.94 -8.38
C ASP A 75 19.59 4.04 -9.39
N PRO A 76 19.04 3.80 -10.59
CA PRO A 76 19.62 2.87 -11.57
C PRO A 76 20.97 3.36 -12.13
N LEU A 77 21.31 4.63 -11.95
CA LEU A 77 22.58 5.24 -12.36
C LEU A 77 23.60 5.29 -11.21
N PHE A 78 23.37 4.55 -10.11
CA PHE A 78 24.28 4.55 -8.97
C PHE A 78 25.59 3.81 -9.25
N ASP A 79 26.70 4.54 -9.23
CA ASP A 79 28.06 4.00 -9.17
C ASP A 79 28.75 4.50 -7.89
N PRO A 80 29.15 3.62 -6.94
CA PRO A 80 29.86 4.00 -5.72
C PRO A 80 31.27 4.56 -5.96
N HIS A 81 31.81 4.44 -7.17
CA HIS A 81 33.12 4.95 -7.57
C HIS A 81 33.06 6.27 -8.36
N ALA A 82 31.89 6.68 -8.87
CA ALA A 82 31.71 7.92 -9.65
C ALA A 82 31.60 9.21 -8.79
N ALA A 83 32.07 9.18 -7.54
CA ALA A 83 31.92 10.29 -6.60
C ALA A 83 32.75 11.53 -7.00
N VAL A 84 32.11 12.70 -7.01
CA VAL A 84 32.73 13.98 -7.42
C VAL A 84 33.74 14.51 -6.39
N SER A 85 33.63 14.09 -5.13
CA SER A 85 34.60 14.40 -4.07
C SER A 85 34.78 13.23 -3.10
N THR A 86 35.93 13.17 -2.42
CA THR A 86 36.20 12.18 -1.37
C THR A 86 35.26 12.32 -0.17
N ILE A 87 34.84 13.55 0.15
CA ILE A 87 33.92 13.84 1.26
C ILE A 87 32.52 13.30 0.94
N ASP A 88 32.03 13.49 -0.30
CA ASP A 88 30.77 12.89 -0.74
C ASP A 88 30.84 11.36 -0.79
N GLN A 89 32.01 10.79 -1.10
CA GLN A 89 32.20 9.34 -1.09
C GLN A 89 32.14 8.73 0.32
N GLU A 90 32.80 9.34 1.31
CA GLU A 90 32.70 8.92 2.71
C GLU A 90 31.26 9.05 3.24
N LEU A 91 30.59 10.16 2.91
CA LEU A 91 29.19 10.43 3.24
C LEU A 91 28.27 9.33 2.68
N VAL A 92 28.40 8.99 1.39
CA VAL A 92 27.63 7.92 0.74
C VAL A 92 27.94 6.56 1.35
N ALA A 93 29.22 6.20 1.53
CA ALA A 93 29.61 4.92 2.09
C ALA A 93 29.04 4.71 3.51
N ARG A 94 29.11 5.74 4.36
CA ARG A 94 28.54 5.72 5.72
C ARG A 94 27.01 5.66 5.70
N TYR A 95 26.35 6.41 4.82
CA TYR A 95 24.90 6.35 4.63
C TYR A 95 24.45 4.94 4.24
N MET A 96 25.09 4.35 3.22
CA MET A 96 24.80 3.00 2.76
C MET A 96 25.04 1.96 3.83
N GLN A 97 26.16 2.03 4.55
CA GLN A 97 26.50 1.09 5.63
C GLN A 97 25.41 1.07 6.72
N ILE A 98 24.98 2.25 7.19
CA ILE A 98 23.97 2.37 8.25
C ILE A 98 22.61 1.87 7.75
N GLN A 99 22.15 2.37 6.60
CA GLN A 99 20.80 2.06 6.10
C GLN A 99 20.67 0.62 5.61
N SER A 100 21.71 0.05 5.01
CA SER A 100 21.74 -1.36 4.61
C SER A 100 21.80 -2.29 5.82
N ALA A 101 22.52 -1.93 6.89
CA ALA A 101 22.50 -2.70 8.14
C ALA A 101 21.11 -2.69 8.80
N SER A 102 20.44 -1.53 8.83
CA SER A 102 19.05 -1.41 9.30
C SER A 102 18.08 -2.24 8.45
N LEU A 103 18.26 -2.29 7.13
CA LEU A 103 17.43 -3.12 6.24
C LEU A 103 17.65 -4.62 6.46
N LYS A 104 18.90 -5.10 6.56
CA LYS A 104 19.20 -6.50 6.90
C LYS A 104 18.57 -6.90 8.23
N LEU A 105 18.66 -6.03 9.25
CA LEU A 105 18.08 -6.25 10.57
C LEU A 105 16.54 -6.33 10.51
N LEU A 106 15.89 -5.39 9.81
CA LEU A 106 14.44 -5.38 9.65
C LEU A 106 13.94 -6.65 8.95
N THR A 107 14.56 -7.00 7.82
CA THR A 107 14.18 -8.18 7.03
C THR A 107 14.32 -9.47 7.85
N ALA A 108 15.43 -9.62 8.60
CA ALA A 108 15.62 -10.76 9.50
C ALA A 108 14.60 -10.82 10.65
N GLN A 109 14.20 -9.66 11.21
CA GLN A 109 13.14 -9.59 12.21
C GLN A 109 11.77 -10.01 11.64
N VAL A 110 11.44 -9.59 10.42
CA VAL A 110 10.18 -9.96 9.75
C VAL A 110 10.14 -11.46 9.42
N SER A 111 11.23 -12.06 8.96
CA SER A 111 11.34 -13.52 8.79
C SER A 111 11.05 -14.26 10.09
N ALA A 112 11.79 -13.95 11.15
CA ALA A 112 11.67 -14.61 12.46
C ALA A 112 10.28 -14.43 13.10
N GLN A 113 9.64 -13.28 12.92
CA GLN A 113 8.26 -13.05 13.39
C GLN A 113 7.24 -13.92 12.63
N THR A 114 7.44 -14.12 11.32
CA THR A 114 6.56 -14.94 10.49
C THR A 114 6.67 -16.42 10.87
N GLU A 115 7.89 -16.91 11.09
CA GLU A 115 8.17 -18.27 11.60
C GLU A 115 7.59 -18.50 13.01
N ALA A 116 7.73 -17.53 13.92
CA ALA A 116 7.23 -17.64 15.30
C ALA A 116 5.69 -17.70 15.37
N ASN A 117 5.00 -16.94 14.52
CA ASN A 117 3.54 -16.98 14.43
C ASN A 117 3.04 -18.32 13.89
N TYR A 118 3.72 -18.93 12.92
CA TYR A 118 3.36 -20.24 12.37
C TYR A 118 3.45 -21.36 13.43
N ASN A 119 4.47 -21.32 14.29
CA ASN A 119 4.67 -22.29 15.36
C ASN A 119 3.77 -22.04 16.60
N SER A 120 2.97 -20.98 16.60
CA SER A 120 2.07 -20.64 17.70
C SER A 120 0.69 -21.27 17.49
N ALA A 121 0.28 -22.20 18.37
CA ALA A 121 -0.96 -22.97 18.31
C ALA A 121 -2.28 -22.17 18.47
N SER A 122 -2.25 -20.86 18.21
CA SER A 122 -3.40 -19.94 18.14
C SER A 122 -3.70 -19.45 16.71
N GLY A 123 -2.89 -19.83 15.71
CA GLY A 123 -3.15 -19.52 14.30
C GLY A 123 -4.31 -20.35 13.75
N LEU A 124 -5.53 -19.80 13.75
CA LEU A 124 -6.74 -20.45 13.20
C LEU A 124 -6.75 -20.52 11.66
N THR A 125 -5.80 -19.88 10.99
CA THR A 125 -5.52 -20.04 9.56
C THR A 125 -4.00 -20.11 9.34
N PRO A 126 -3.51 -20.89 8.36
CA PRO A 126 -2.10 -20.84 7.97
C PRO A 126 -1.80 -19.45 7.37
N GLN A 127 -0.97 -18.68 8.07
CA GLN A 127 -0.45 -17.42 7.53
C GLN A 127 0.66 -17.76 6.51
N PRO A 128 0.65 -17.19 5.29
CA PRO A 128 1.66 -17.50 4.28
C PRO A 128 3.05 -17.08 4.77
N GLU A 129 4.04 -17.90 4.44
CA GLU A 129 5.45 -17.62 4.75
C GLU A 129 5.90 -16.32 4.07
N LEU A 130 6.94 -15.67 4.62
CA LEU A 130 7.45 -14.43 4.06
C LEU A 130 7.87 -14.63 2.60
N GLU A 131 8.56 -15.72 2.28
CA GLU A 131 9.04 -16.00 0.91
C GLU A 131 7.89 -16.24 -0.08
N GLN A 132 6.77 -16.81 0.36
CA GLN A 132 5.56 -16.95 -0.47
C GLN A 132 4.89 -15.60 -0.78
N SER A 133 5.08 -14.63 0.12
CA SER A 133 4.50 -13.28 0.03
C SER A 133 5.33 -12.29 -0.81
N LEU A 134 6.50 -12.71 -1.32
CA LEU A 134 7.43 -11.88 -2.09
C LEU A 134 7.53 -12.33 -3.56
N TYR A 135 8.30 -11.59 -4.36
CA TYR A 135 8.79 -11.97 -5.69
C TYR A 135 10.22 -12.51 -5.62
N HIS A 136 11.03 -11.98 -4.70
CA HIS A 136 12.42 -12.37 -4.46
C HIS A 136 12.62 -12.89 -3.04
N ASN A 137 13.62 -13.74 -2.84
CA ASN A 137 13.99 -14.21 -1.49
C ASN A 137 14.36 -13.01 -0.59
N ALA A 138 13.99 -13.07 0.68
CA ALA A 138 14.23 -12.02 1.66
C ALA A 138 15.74 -11.63 1.77
N ALA A 139 16.65 -12.59 1.61
CA ALA A 139 18.10 -12.34 1.62
C ALA A 139 18.59 -11.42 0.48
N CYS A 140 17.79 -11.19 -0.57
CA CYS A 140 18.10 -10.28 -1.66
C CYS A 140 17.86 -8.79 -1.33
N TYR A 141 17.42 -8.47 -0.10
CA TYR A 141 17.19 -7.11 0.42
C TYR A 141 18.28 -6.71 1.41
N ASP A 142 19.52 -6.76 0.94
CA ASP A 142 20.72 -6.57 1.76
C ASP A 142 21.39 -5.19 1.57
N CYS A 143 21.07 -4.48 0.48
CA CYS A 143 21.52 -3.13 0.19
C CYS A 143 20.33 -2.16 0.20
N ASN A 144 20.51 -0.95 0.75
CA ASN A 144 19.49 0.11 0.72
C ASN A 144 19.48 0.91 -0.60
N VAL A 145 20.34 0.60 -1.56
CA VAL A 145 20.34 1.21 -2.90
C VAL A 145 19.96 0.14 -3.91
N ILE A 146 18.84 0.35 -4.61
CA ILE A 146 18.29 -0.55 -5.60
C ILE A 146 18.56 0.03 -6.99
N THR A 147 19.38 -0.69 -7.75
CA THR A 147 19.76 -0.37 -9.14
C THR A 147 18.97 -1.18 -10.17
N ALA A 148 17.92 -1.89 -9.74
CA ALA A 148 17.10 -2.74 -10.59
C ALA A 148 16.29 -1.93 -11.60
N GLU A 149 16.08 -2.50 -12.79
CA GLU A 149 15.35 -1.88 -13.91
C GLU A 149 14.13 -2.71 -14.33
N ASN A 150 13.35 -2.16 -15.28
CA ASN A 150 12.29 -2.87 -16.00
C ASN A 150 11.28 -3.56 -15.06
N ALA A 151 11.04 -4.86 -15.21
CA ALA A 151 10.07 -5.58 -14.37
C ALA A 151 10.57 -5.81 -12.93
N GLU A 152 11.87 -6.07 -12.74
CA GLU A 152 12.45 -6.31 -11.42
C GLU A 152 12.28 -5.07 -10.51
N LEU A 153 12.44 -3.86 -11.04
CA LEU A 153 12.17 -2.59 -10.34
C LEU A 153 10.82 -2.59 -9.60
N PHE A 154 9.74 -3.02 -10.26
CA PHE A 154 8.39 -3.06 -9.69
C PHE A 154 8.21 -4.18 -8.66
N GLU A 155 8.91 -5.30 -8.86
CA GLU A 155 8.91 -6.44 -7.94
C GLU A 155 9.66 -6.11 -6.64
N ARG A 156 10.88 -5.54 -6.74
CA ARG A 156 11.66 -5.06 -5.57
C ARG A 156 10.90 -4.01 -4.77
N PHE A 157 10.19 -3.10 -5.45
CA PHE A 157 9.38 -2.08 -4.80
C PHE A 157 8.22 -2.69 -3.99
N ASN A 158 7.50 -3.66 -4.57
CA ASN A 158 6.39 -4.31 -3.89
C ASN A 158 6.83 -5.25 -2.76
N ASP A 159 7.98 -5.90 -2.91
CA ASP A 159 8.60 -6.69 -1.85
C ASP A 159 8.99 -5.82 -0.65
N LEU A 160 9.66 -4.69 -0.88
CA LEU A 160 10.06 -3.77 0.19
C LEU A 160 8.85 -3.14 0.89
N LEU A 161 7.81 -2.72 0.15
CA LEU A 161 6.54 -2.28 0.76
C LEU A 161 5.87 -3.40 1.58
N THR A 162 6.03 -4.67 1.18
CA THR A 162 5.50 -5.82 1.91
C THR A 162 6.28 -6.10 3.18
N ILE A 163 7.62 -6.07 3.15
CA ILE A 163 8.49 -6.18 4.33
C ILE A 163 8.20 -5.04 5.32
N PHE A 164 8.12 -3.79 4.85
CA PHE A 164 7.81 -2.63 5.69
C PHE A 164 6.43 -2.77 6.35
N ARG A 165 5.40 -3.19 5.61
CA ARG A 165 4.06 -3.47 6.15
C ARG A 165 4.10 -4.58 7.21
N LEU A 166 4.75 -5.71 6.93
CA LEU A 166 4.81 -6.86 7.85
C LEU A 166 5.58 -6.55 9.14
N SER A 167 6.56 -5.64 9.10
CA SER A 167 7.27 -5.18 10.31
C SER A 167 6.38 -4.45 11.33
N ASN A 168 5.24 -3.90 10.89
CA ASN A 168 4.31 -3.06 11.68
C ASN A 168 4.95 -1.84 12.39
N ALA A 169 6.22 -1.52 12.14
CA ALA A 169 6.94 -0.46 12.86
C ALA A 169 6.49 0.97 12.48
N GLY A 170 5.98 1.15 11.25
CA GLY A 170 5.41 2.41 10.79
C GLY A 170 5.07 2.42 9.30
N ASN A 171 4.66 3.59 8.83
CA ASN A 171 4.20 3.82 7.47
C ASN A 171 5.34 4.26 6.54
N VAL A 172 5.10 4.14 5.23
CA VAL A 172 6.06 4.42 4.17
C VAL A 172 5.75 5.75 3.50
N LEU A 173 6.78 6.56 3.22
CA LEU A 173 6.73 7.72 2.33
C LEU A 173 7.62 7.50 1.11
N VAL A 174 6.99 7.40 -0.07
CA VAL A 174 7.68 7.29 -1.36
C VAL A 174 7.82 8.68 -1.97
N PHE A 175 9.04 9.14 -2.24
CA PHE A 175 9.30 10.52 -2.65
C PHE A 175 10.30 10.66 -3.79
N SER A 176 10.06 11.66 -4.63
CA SER A 176 10.93 12.05 -5.74
C SER A 176 11.16 13.56 -5.71
N SER A 177 11.96 14.11 -6.63
CA SER A 177 12.36 15.53 -6.60
C SER A 177 11.16 16.51 -6.54
N SER A 178 10.11 16.28 -7.35
CA SER A 178 8.89 17.10 -7.41
C SER A 178 7.60 16.36 -7.06
N GLY A 179 7.66 15.04 -6.84
CA GLY A 179 6.51 14.18 -6.61
C GLY A 179 5.63 13.96 -7.85
N ASN A 180 6.05 14.41 -9.02
CA ASN A 180 5.27 14.37 -10.27
C ASN A 180 5.94 13.53 -11.38
N GLU A 181 7.10 12.95 -11.08
CA GLU A 181 7.93 12.17 -11.99
C GLU A 181 7.26 10.86 -12.42
N ASN A 182 7.52 10.46 -13.67
CA ASN A 182 7.00 9.24 -14.27
C ASN A 182 7.43 7.98 -13.50
N ASP A 183 8.67 7.96 -12.99
CA ASP A 183 9.24 6.80 -12.30
C ASP A 183 8.50 6.56 -10.97
N LEU A 184 8.26 7.63 -10.21
CA LEU A 184 7.41 7.60 -9.01
C LEU A 184 6.01 7.12 -9.38
N ALA A 185 5.37 7.73 -10.40
CA ALA A 185 4.02 7.35 -10.80
C ALA A 185 3.94 5.87 -11.25
N SER A 186 4.95 5.36 -11.96
CA SER A 186 5.03 3.95 -12.39
C SER A 186 5.15 2.99 -11.21
N LEU A 187 6.00 3.31 -10.23
CA LEU A 187 6.12 2.52 -9.00
C LEU A 187 4.80 2.51 -8.22
N LEU A 188 4.16 3.67 -8.03
CA LEU A 188 2.86 3.76 -7.34
C LEU A 188 1.76 2.96 -8.08
N ILE A 189 1.72 3.01 -9.41
CA ILE A 189 0.81 2.20 -10.22
C ILE A 189 1.09 0.70 -10.03
N SER A 190 2.35 0.27 -10.03
CA SER A 190 2.71 -1.13 -9.78
C SER A 190 2.20 -1.63 -8.42
N HIS A 191 2.17 -0.78 -7.40
CA HIS A 191 1.63 -1.12 -6.08
C HIS A 191 0.09 -1.22 -6.08
N VAL A 192 -0.60 -0.33 -6.81
CA VAL A 192 -2.06 -0.41 -6.98
C VAL A 192 -2.44 -1.71 -7.71
N LEU A 193 -1.68 -2.10 -8.74
CA LEU A 193 -1.87 -3.37 -9.46
C LEU A 193 -1.58 -4.60 -8.58
N HIS A 194 -0.49 -4.57 -7.80
CA HIS A 194 -0.16 -5.65 -6.87
C HIS A 194 -1.20 -5.83 -5.75
N THR A 195 -1.76 -4.72 -5.24
CA THR A 195 -2.81 -4.76 -4.21
C THR A 195 -4.21 -5.05 -4.77
N ASN A 196 -4.43 -4.88 -6.08
CA ASN A 196 -5.73 -5.07 -6.74
C ASN A 196 -5.53 -5.75 -8.10
N GLY A 197 -5.32 -7.08 -8.11
CA GLY A 197 -4.97 -7.84 -9.33
C GLY A 197 -5.98 -7.77 -10.49
N GLN A 198 -7.22 -7.35 -10.22
CA GLN A 198 -8.27 -7.13 -11.22
C GLN A 198 -8.21 -5.74 -11.88
N THR A 199 -7.42 -4.80 -11.35
CA THR A 199 -7.32 -3.42 -11.86
C THR A 199 -6.40 -3.34 -13.08
N THR A 200 -6.82 -2.60 -14.11
CA THR A 200 -5.97 -2.35 -15.29
C THR A 200 -4.93 -1.26 -15.03
N VAL A 201 -3.84 -1.26 -15.81
CA VAL A 201 -2.80 -0.21 -15.76
C VAL A 201 -3.40 1.19 -15.94
N PHE A 202 -4.45 1.31 -16.77
CA PHE A 202 -5.16 2.57 -16.99
C PHE A 202 -5.98 3.02 -15.78
N GLU A 203 -6.72 2.13 -15.13
CA GLU A 203 -7.50 2.48 -13.92
C GLU A 203 -6.58 2.84 -12.75
N ALA A 204 -5.50 2.08 -12.54
CA ALA A 204 -4.48 2.38 -11.55
C ALA A 204 -3.81 3.75 -11.82
N LEU A 205 -3.56 4.09 -13.08
CA LEU A 205 -3.12 5.42 -13.50
C LEU A 205 -4.14 6.51 -13.17
N GLN A 206 -5.43 6.32 -13.49
CA GLN A 206 -6.46 7.30 -13.14
C GLN A 206 -6.61 7.48 -11.63
N TYR A 207 -6.49 6.40 -10.85
CA TYR A 207 -6.49 6.46 -9.39
C TYR A 207 -5.34 7.31 -8.84
N VAL A 208 -4.09 7.01 -9.20
CA VAL A 208 -2.92 7.80 -8.77
C VAL A 208 -3.04 9.27 -9.19
N ARG A 209 -3.64 9.56 -10.36
CA ARG A 209 -3.84 10.93 -10.86
C ARG A 209 -5.03 11.65 -10.21
N SER A 210 -6.02 10.93 -9.69
CA SER A 210 -7.10 11.49 -8.86
C SER A 210 -6.56 12.03 -7.53
N LEU A 211 -5.59 11.32 -6.94
CA LEU A 211 -4.85 11.73 -5.75
C LEU A 211 -3.88 12.89 -6.04
N ARG A 212 -3.19 12.86 -7.20
CA ARG A 212 -2.22 13.88 -7.58
C ARG A 212 -2.37 14.34 -9.05
N PRO A 213 -3.29 15.28 -9.32
CA PRO A 213 -3.58 15.76 -10.69
C PRO A 213 -2.42 16.45 -11.42
N SER A 214 -1.34 16.80 -10.72
CA SER A 214 -0.11 17.36 -11.31
C SER A 214 0.78 16.34 -12.03
N ILE A 215 0.47 15.03 -11.94
CA ILE A 215 1.11 13.99 -12.74
C ILE A 215 0.62 14.12 -14.20
N ALA A 216 1.56 14.39 -15.12
CA ALA A 216 1.28 14.83 -16.47
C ALA A 216 0.55 13.78 -17.32
N PRO A 217 -0.46 14.17 -18.14
CA PRO A 217 -1.24 13.21 -18.94
C PRO A 217 -0.40 12.47 -19.99
N ASN A 218 0.65 13.11 -20.49
CA ASN A 218 1.53 12.58 -21.54
C ASN A 218 2.87 12.11 -20.96
N GLY A 219 3.08 12.20 -19.63
CA GLY A 219 4.33 11.83 -18.99
C GLY A 219 4.55 10.31 -19.05
N LEU A 220 3.54 9.56 -18.59
CA LEU A 220 3.45 8.13 -18.76
C LEU A 220 2.95 7.77 -20.16
N SER A 221 3.73 8.13 -21.19
CA SER A 221 3.59 7.44 -22.47
C SER A 221 3.86 5.95 -22.25
N LEU A 222 3.01 5.11 -22.85
CA LEU A 222 3.17 3.66 -22.83
C LEU A 222 4.47 3.22 -23.57
N GLU A 223 5.10 4.13 -24.31
CA GLU A 223 6.33 3.93 -25.05
C GLU A 223 7.60 4.05 -24.19
N THR A 224 7.57 4.84 -23.09
CA THR A 224 8.77 5.18 -22.29
C THR A 224 8.85 4.45 -20.97
N SER A 225 7.77 4.43 -20.18
CA SER A 225 7.70 3.67 -18.91
C SER A 225 6.81 2.43 -19.01
N GLY A 226 6.02 2.32 -20.08
CA GLY A 226 5.04 1.25 -20.27
C GLY A 226 5.60 -0.17 -20.49
N PRO A 227 6.76 -0.43 -21.13
CA PRO A 227 7.16 -1.81 -21.43
C PRO A 227 7.37 -2.66 -20.16
N GLY A 228 8.16 -2.17 -19.20
CA GLY A 228 8.41 -2.86 -17.94
C GLY A 228 7.15 -3.00 -17.08
N LEU A 229 6.31 -1.96 -17.04
CA LEU A 229 5.08 -1.94 -16.24
C LEU A 229 3.99 -2.86 -16.82
N THR A 230 3.88 -2.95 -18.15
CA THR A 230 2.98 -3.89 -18.83
C THR A 230 3.44 -5.33 -18.62
N HIS A 231 4.74 -5.62 -18.77
CA HIS A 231 5.32 -6.94 -18.49
C HIS A 231 5.10 -7.36 -17.02
N PHE A 232 5.28 -6.44 -16.07
CA PHE A 232 4.94 -6.68 -14.66
C PHE A 232 3.43 -6.96 -14.45
N ALA A 233 2.55 -6.20 -15.10
CA ALA A 233 1.10 -6.42 -15.03
C ALA A 233 0.65 -7.73 -15.67
N GLU A 234 1.36 -8.23 -16.68
CA GLU A 234 1.14 -9.55 -17.29
C GLU A 234 1.65 -10.69 -16.40
N LYS A 235 2.83 -10.52 -15.76
CA LYS A 235 3.37 -11.44 -14.76
C LYS A 235 2.48 -11.55 -13.51
N LEU A 236 1.85 -10.45 -13.10
CA LEU A 236 0.84 -10.43 -12.04
C LEU A 236 -0.38 -11.29 -12.41
N ARG A 237 -0.97 -11.04 -13.60
CA ARG A 237 -2.14 -11.82 -14.09
C ARG A 237 -1.82 -13.31 -14.24
N SER A 238 -0.61 -13.67 -14.68
CA SER A 238 -0.24 -15.09 -14.78
C SER A 238 -0.09 -15.76 -13.41
N ARG A 239 0.52 -15.11 -12.40
CA ARG A 239 0.54 -15.62 -11.01
C ARG A 239 -0.89 -15.89 -10.50
N GLN A 240 -1.80 -14.93 -10.66
CA GLN A 240 -3.18 -15.05 -10.17
C GLN A 240 -3.92 -16.22 -10.83
N ASN A 241 -3.86 -16.36 -12.16
CA ASN A 241 -4.53 -17.44 -12.89
C ASN A 241 -4.06 -18.85 -12.44
N TYR A 242 -2.77 -19.03 -12.11
CA TYR A 242 -2.27 -20.30 -11.57
C TYR A 242 -2.72 -20.57 -10.12
N GLN A 243 -2.92 -19.51 -9.32
CA GLN A 243 -3.31 -19.62 -7.92
C GLN A 243 -4.80 -19.95 -7.76
N ASP A 244 -5.68 -19.33 -8.54
CA ASP A 244 -7.11 -19.67 -8.58
C ASP A 244 -7.33 -21.09 -9.17
N GLY A 245 -6.53 -21.49 -10.16
CA GLY A 245 -6.63 -22.79 -10.84
C GLY A 245 -6.29 -24.03 -10.01
N CYS A 246 -5.82 -23.89 -8.77
CA CYS A 246 -5.49 -25.02 -7.88
C CYS A 246 -6.53 -25.29 -6.78
N ASN A 247 -7.57 -24.47 -6.63
CA ASN A 247 -8.57 -24.62 -5.57
C ASN A 247 -9.77 -25.53 -5.94
N ASP A 248 -9.88 -25.96 -7.20
CA ASP A 248 -11.03 -26.71 -7.71
C ASP A 248 -10.60 -28.07 -8.32
N SER A 249 -10.29 -29.07 -7.47
CA SER A 249 -10.40 -30.52 -7.78
C SER A 249 -9.83 -31.45 -6.67
N ILE A 250 -10.47 -31.50 -5.50
CA ILE A 250 -10.43 -32.71 -4.64
C ILE A 250 -11.86 -33.25 -4.49
N ALA A 251 -12.39 -33.71 -5.62
CA ALA A 251 -13.56 -34.56 -5.74
C ALA A 251 -13.24 -35.68 -6.75
N ASP A 252 -13.71 -36.88 -6.46
CA ASP A 252 -13.30 -38.17 -7.05
C ASP A 252 -12.89 -38.21 -8.54
N SER A 253 -11.66 -38.70 -8.80
CA SER A 253 -11.42 -39.56 -9.96
C SER A 253 -10.31 -40.59 -9.66
N SER A 254 -10.73 -41.80 -9.27
CA SER A 254 -9.82 -42.92 -9.00
C SER A 254 -9.60 -43.77 -10.26
N PHE A 255 -8.36 -43.83 -10.75
CA PHE A 255 -7.96 -44.80 -11.77
C PHE A 255 -7.22 -45.99 -11.16
N SER A 256 -7.85 -47.16 -11.24
CA SER A 256 -7.37 -48.39 -10.62
C SER A 256 -6.08 -48.93 -11.22
N SER A 257 -5.29 -49.64 -10.43
CA SER A 257 -4.60 -50.85 -10.90
C SER A 257 -4.30 -51.84 -9.77
N HIS A 258 -4.62 -53.10 -10.03
CA HIS A 258 -4.38 -54.30 -9.22
C HIS A 258 -5.12 -54.44 -7.88
N ALA A 259 -5.27 -55.70 -7.48
CA ALA A 259 -6.22 -56.15 -6.48
C ALA A 259 -5.71 -57.38 -5.72
N THR A 260 -6.23 -57.58 -4.50
CA THR A 260 -6.30 -58.89 -3.85
C THR A 260 -7.68 -59.09 -3.24
N SER A 261 -8.24 -60.27 -3.44
CA SER A 261 -9.57 -60.64 -2.94
C SER A 261 -9.54 -60.95 -1.44
N LEU A 262 -10.58 -60.53 -0.71
CA LEU A 262 -11.18 -61.36 0.33
C LEU A 262 -12.65 -60.96 0.53
N ALA A 263 -13.57 -61.92 0.41
CA ALA A 263 -15.00 -61.67 0.50
C ALA A 263 -15.52 -61.81 1.94
N THR A 264 -16.40 -60.91 2.37
CA THR A 264 -17.37 -61.19 3.45
C THR A 264 -18.73 -60.63 3.07
N LYS A 265 -19.77 -61.45 3.31
CA LYS A 265 -21.13 -61.30 2.76
C LYS A 265 -22.12 -61.00 3.88
N ARG A 266 -22.86 -59.88 3.83
CA ARG A 266 -24.26 -59.80 4.33
C ARG A 266 -25.02 -58.47 4.12
N ARG A 267 -26.14 -58.60 3.38
CA ARG A 267 -27.53 -58.21 3.73
C ARG A 267 -28.04 -56.78 3.45
N ASN A 268 -29.09 -56.72 2.63
CA ASN A 268 -29.99 -55.58 2.38
C ASN A 268 -30.82 -55.20 3.62
N MET A 269 -31.27 -53.94 3.73
CA MET A 269 -32.65 -53.51 3.34
C MET A 269 -32.84 -51.96 3.45
N PRO A 270 -33.91 -51.37 2.87
CA PRO A 270 -34.17 -49.92 2.82
C PRO A 270 -35.29 -49.44 3.79
N SER A 271 -35.91 -48.28 3.48
CA SER A 271 -36.95 -47.53 4.24
C SER A 271 -36.42 -46.67 5.40
N SER A 272 -37.06 -45.56 5.78
CA SER A 272 -38.39 -45.05 5.38
C SER A 272 -38.46 -43.51 5.32
N ASP A 273 -39.46 -43.00 4.59
CA ASP A 273 -40.05 -41.67 4.82
C ASP A 273 -40.90 -41.67 6.10
N GLU A 274 -41.17 -40.47 6.65
CA GLU A 274 -42.47 -40.09 7.24
C GLU A 274 -42.58 -38.55 7.36
N GLU A 275 -43.77 -38.00 7.12
CA GLU A 275 -44.14 -36.57 7.20
C GLU A 275 -45.23 -36.37 8.28
N ASP A 276 -45.23 -35.22 8.98
CA ASP A 276 -46.38 -34.54 9.64
C ASP A 276 -45.83 -33.17 10.17
N GLU A 277 -46.49 -32.00 10.07
CA GLU A 277 -47.86 -31.57 10.47
C GLU A 277 -48.05 -31.50 12.02
N SER A 278 -48.72 -30.51 12.64
CA SER A 278 -48.95 -29.07 12.39
C SER A 278 -49.64 -28.41 13.63
N PHE A 279 -49.94 -27.09 13.59
CA PHE A 279 -50.66 -26.27 14.60
C PHE A 279 -49.90 -25.99 15.93
N MET A 280 -49.85 -24.78 16.54
CA MET A 280 -50.87 -23.74 16.90
C MET A 280 -51.78 -24.22 18.07
N ASP A 281 -52.06 -23.51 19.17
CA ASP A 281 -51.69 -22.16 19.71
C ASP A 281 -51.31 -22.31 21.23
N ASP A 282 -51.34 -21.38 22.21
CA ASP A 282 -51.85 -20.00 22.35
C ASP A 282 -51.23 -19.18 23.53
N ASN A 283 -51.33 -17.85 23.41
CA ASN A 283 -51.48 -16.74 24.38
C ASN A 283 -50.56 -16.37 25.60
N GLU A 284 -50.30 -15.05 25.62
CA GLU A 284 -50.34 -14.04 26.72
C GLU A 284 -49.47 -14.12 28.01
N SER A 285 -49.04 -13.00 28.62
CA SER A 285 -48.70 -11.63 28.12
C SER A 285 -48.04 -10.77 29.22
N ALA A 286 -47.24 -9.77 28.84
CA ALA A 286 -46.95 -8.58 29.69
C ALA A 286 -46.39 -7.38 28.88
N ASN A 287 -47.11 -6.25 28.93
CA ASN A 287 -46.81 -4.96 28.30
C ASN A 287 -45.39 -4.36 28.51
N ILE A 288 -44.87 -3.67 27.48
CA ILE A 288 -44.48 -2.24 27.58
C ILE A 288 -44.81 -1.53 26.25
N SER A 289 -45.44 -0.34 26.28
CA SER A 289 -45.71 0.53 25.11
C SER A 289 -44.55 1.52 24.85
N PHE A 290 -44.10 1.81 23.63
CA PHE A 290 -44.75 2.34 22.39
C PHE A 290 -44.90 3.88 22.35
N SER A 291 -43.86 4.58 21.87
CA SER A 291 -43.95 5.83 21.06
C SER A 291 -42.55 6.32 20.64
N SER A 292 -42.38 7.24 19.68
CA SER A 292 -43.00 7.38 18.35
C SER A 292 -42.27 8.48 17.56
N LEU A 293 -42.02 8.25 16.27
CA LEU A 293 -41.74 9.24 15.20
C LEU A 293 -40.48 10.13 15.24
N GLN A 294 -40.07 10.45 14.01
CA GLN A 294 -39.09 11.46 13.61
C GLN A 294 -39.62 12.88 13.90
N SER A 295 -38.75 13.91 13.89
CA SER A 295 -38.78 14.97 12.83
C SER A 295 -37.82 16.16 13.11
N VAL A 296 -37.73 17.03 12.10
CA VAL A 296 -37.22 18.42 12.02
C VAL A 296 -35.72 18.72 12.26
N ARG A 297 -35.14 19.36 11.24
CA ARG A 297 -33.93 20.19 11.31
C ARG A 297 -34.17 21.42 12.20
N ALA A 298 -33.14 21.89 12.92
CA ALA A 298 -33.12 23.27 13.43
C ALA A 298 -31.71 23.88 13.25
N ALA A 299 -31.56 24.79 12.29
CA ALA A 299 -30.40 25.67 12.21
C ALA A 299 -30.73 26.98 12.93
N SER A 300 -29.87 27.41 13.86
CA SER A 300 -29.99 28.71 14.52
C SER A 300 -28.60 29.31 14.73
N GLY A 301 -28.34 30.42 14.03
CA GLY A 301 -27.02 31.05 13.96
C GLY A 301 -27.09 32.37 13.20
N THR A 302 -27.92 33.30 13.67
CA THR A 302 -28.19 34.57 12.98
C THR A 302 -27.07 35.59 13.20
N PRO A 303 -26.64 36.33 12.14
CA PRO A 303 -25.57 37.31 12.24
C PRO A 303 -26.04 38.61 12.91
N LYS A 304 -25.25 39.14 13.85
CA LYS A 304 -25.48 40.47 14.44
C LYS A 304 -25.11 41.59 13.46
N ALA A 305 -26.09 42.08 12.70
CA ALA A 305 -25.96 43.31 11.94
C ALA A 305 -25.74 44.52 12.89
N ARG A 306 -24.75 45.37 12.60
CA ARG A 306 -24.39 46.52 13.44
C ARG A 306 -25.11 47.78 12.93
N LYS A 307 -25.99 48.34 13.78
CA LYS A 307 -26.81 49.53 13.49
C LYS A 307 -25.93 50.77 13.28
N ILE A 308 -25.97 51.36 12.08
CA ILE A 308 -25.45 52.71 11.80
C ILE A 308 -26.63 53.69 11.91
N SER A 309 -26.43 54.80 12.64
CA SER A 309 -27.48 55.79 12.88
C SER A 309 -27.46 56.93 11.86
N ALA A 310 -28.59 57.18 11.21
CA ALA A 310 -28.83 58.42 10.49
C ALA A 310 -29.32 59.53 11.45
N ARG A 311 -28.81 60.75 11.26
CA ARG A 311 -29.36 62.03 11.77
C ARG A 311 -28.98 63.14 10.77
N PRO A 312 -29.65 64.31 10.78
CA PRO A 312 -30.44 64.66 9.60
C PRO A 312 -29.95 65.88 8.83
N SER A 313 -30.48 66.05 7.63
CA SER A 313 -30.43 67.30 6.84
C SER A 313 -31.23 68.42 7.49
N GLY A 314 -30.76 69.68 7.42
CA GLY A 314 -31.65 70.82 7.69
C GLY A 314 -31.05 72.12 8.20
N MET A 315 -29.97 72.64 7.60
CA MET A 315 -29.82 74.07 7.28
C MET A 315 -28.72 74.27 6.24
#